data_AF-A0A3C0AJU9-F1
#
_entry.id   AF-A0A3C0AJU9-F1
#
_cell.length_a   1.000
_cell.length_b   1.000
_cell.length_c   1.000
_cell.angle_alpha   90.00
_cell.angle_beta   90.00
_cell.angle_gamma   90.00
#
_symmetry.space_group_name_H-M   'P 1'
#
loop_
_entity.id
_entity.type
_entity.pdbx_description
1 polymer ?
#
loop_
_entity_poly.entity_id
_entity_poly.type
_entity_poly.pdbx_seq_one_letter_code
_entity_poly.pdbx_strand_id
1 'polypeptide(L)'
;MHKQQLIDTAHALVADDKGLLAMDESTPTCHKRFDKLGIPQTEEYRFAYRELIATTPGLSDSISGAILYDETIRQSTSDGIPIVNVLQNSGIIPGIKVDAGAKDLAGHPGEKVTEGLDGLRDRLAEYAQLGARFAKWRAVITIGP
;
A
#
# COMPACT_ATOMS: atom_id res chain seq x y z
N MET A 1 -6.42 -16.25 -16.49
CA MET A 1 -5.22 -15.46 -16.10
C MET A 1 -4.82 -14.59 -17.28
N HIS A 2 -4.98 -13.27 -17.17
CA HIS A 2 -4.69 -12.35 -18.28
C HIS A 2 -3.23 -11.91 -18.25
N LYS A 3 -2.34 -12.77 -18.76
CA LYS A 3 -0.88 -12.55 -18.75
C LYS A 3 -0.48 -11.18 -19.29
N GLN A 4 -1.12 -10.72 -20.38
CA GLN A 4 -0.82 -9.43 -20.99
C GLN A 4 -1.10 -8.26 -20.04
N GLN A 5 -2.22 -8.28 -19.33
CA GLN A 5 -2.57 -7.22 -18.37
C GLN A 5 -1.54 -7.08 -17.24
N LEU A 6 -0.97 -8.20 -16.78
CA LEU A 6 0.10 -8.19 -15.78
C LEU A 6 1.39 -7.57 -16.33
N ILE A 7 1.76 -7.91 -17.57
CA ILE A 7 2.93 -7.35 -18.26
C ILE A 7 2.76 -5.84 -18.45
N ASP A 8 1.60 -5.40 -18.96
CA ASP A 8 1.30 -4.00 -19.20
C ASP A 8 1.34 -3.19 -17.90
N THR A 9 0.76 -3.73 -16.82
CA THR A 9 0.80 -3.09 -15.50
C THR A 9 2.24 -2.99 -14.99
N ALA A 10 3.02 -4.06 -15.09
CA ALA A 10 4.41 -4.07 -14.63
C ALA A 10 5.27 -3.05 -15.40
N HIS A 11 5.12 -2.94 -16.72
CA HIS A 11 5.81 -1.93 -17.52
C HIS A 11 5.39 -0.52 -17.13
N ALA A 12 4.10 -0.26 -16.96
CA ALA A 12 3.60 1.06 -16.57
C ALA A 12 4.11 1.50 -15.19
N LEU A 13 4.30 0.57 -14.24
CA LEU A 13 4.86 0.86 -12.91
C LEU A 13 6.32 1.32 -12.93
N VAL A 14 7.08 1.04 -13.98
CA VAL A 14 8.53 1.36 -14.07
C VAL A 14 8.87 2.20 -15.30
N ALA A 15 7.87 2.81 -15.93
CA ALA A 15 8.04 3.66 -17.11
C ALA A 15 8.45 5.09 -16.73
N ASP A 16 9.00 5.82 -17.71
CA ASP A 16 9.18 7.27 -17.69
C ASP A 16 9.95 7.83 -16.48
N ASP A 17 10.95 7.08 -15.99
CA ASP A 17 11.76 7.44 -14.81
C ASP A 17 10.94 7.69 -13.52
N LYS A 18 9.72 7.13 -13.45
CA LYS A 18 8.84 7.21 -12.29
C LYS A 18 9.13 6.11 -11.27
N GLY A 19 8.79 6.40 -10.02
CA GLY A 19 8.94 5.50 -8.88
C GLY A 19 7.62 5.04 -8.27
N LEU A 20 7.74 4.19 -7.27
CA LEU A 20 6.62 3.75 -6.42
C LEU A 20 6.62 4.51 -5.10
N LEU A 21 5.44 4.94 -4.69
CA LEU A 21 5.22 5.51 -3.36
C LEU A 21 4.71 4.43 -2.40
N ALA A 22 5.48 4.14 -1.35
CA ALA A 22 5.06 3.24 -0.29
C ALA A 22 4.35 4.02 0.83
N MET A 23 3.01 4.05 0.80
CA MET A 23 2.17 4.65 1.85
C MET A 23 1.26 3.61 2.52
N ASP A 24 1.77 2.38 2.61
CA ASP A 24 1.11 1.18 3.10
C ASP A 24 1.39 0.90 4.59
N GLU A 25 1.66 1.95 5.38
CA GLU A 25 1.88 1.77 6.80
C GLU A 25 0.62 1.23 7.47
N SER A 26 0.78 0.09 8.16
CA SER A 26 -0.26 -0.42 9.04
C SER A 26 -0.57 0.58 10.16
N THR A 27 -1.74 0.45 10.77
CA THR A 27 -2.19 1.31 11.88
C THR A 27 -1.11 1.45 12.98
N PRO A 28 -0.50 0.36 13.52
CA PRO A 28 0.56 0.49 14.52
C PRO A 28 1.83 1.20 14.00
N THR A 29 2.14 1.07 12.71
CA THR A 29 3.32 1.71 12.12
C THR A 29 3.11 3.20 11.94
N CYS A 30 1.93 3.60 11.44
CA CYS A 30 1.55 5.00 11.27
C CYS A 30 1.45 5.70 12.63
N HIS A 31 0.83 5.05 13.63
CA HIS A 31 0.75 5.56 15.01
C HIS A 31 2.11 5.87 15.62
N LYS A 32 3.11 5.00 15.44
CA LYS A 32 4.49 5.26 15.91
C LYS A 32 5.14 6.47 15.24
N ARG A 33 4.73 6.83 14.02
CA ARG A 33 5.22 8.05 13.34
C ARG A 33 4.50 9.29 13.88
N PHE A 34 3.19 9.20 14.08
CA PHE A 34 2.35 10.28 14.61
C PHE A 34 2.71 10.64 16.06
N ASP A 35 2.95 9.63 16.90
CA ASP A 35 3.31 9.79 18.31
C ASP A 35 4.54 10.69 18.50
N LYS A 36 5.58 10.47 17.69
CA LYS A 36 6.82 11.25 17.71
C LYS A 36 6.62 12.74 17.43
N LEU A 37 5.49 13.10 16.80
CA LEU A 37 5.14 14.45 16.40
C LEU A 37 3.95 15.02 17.19
N GLY A 38 3.42 14.27 18.17
CA GLY A 38 2.23 14.67 18.93
C GLY A 38 0.95 14.71 18.10
N ILE A 39 0.88 13.99 16.97
CA ILE A 39 -0.31 13.93 16.11
C ILE A 39 -1.30 12.91 16.68
N PRO A 40 -2.62 13.22 16.76
CA PRO A 40 -3.64 12.27 17.20
C PRO A 40 -3.64 10.96 16.40
N GLN A 41 -3.68 9.83 17.10
CA GLN A 41 -3.66 8.48 16.53
C GLN A 41 -5.03 7.98 16.05
N THR A 42 -5.83 8.84 15.41
CA THR A 42 -7.20 8.52 14.96
C THR A 42 -7.24 8.10 13.49
N GLU A 43 -8.33 7.48 13.07
CA GLU A 43 -8.54 7.12 11.66
C GLU A 43 -8.61 8.35 10.76
N GLU A 44 -9.30 9.39 11.20
CA GLU A 44 -9.43 10.68 10.51
C GLU A 44 -8.05 11.28 10.19
N TYR A 45 -7.15 11.38 11.16
CA TYR A 45 -5.81 11.93 10.94
C TYR A 45 -4.95 11.03 10.05
N ARG A 46 -5.13 9.71 10.14
CA ARG A 46 -4.47 8.76 9.24
C ARG A 46 -4.94 8.97 7.81
N PHE A 47 -6.23 9.14 7.57
CA PHE A 47 -6.76 9.37 6.24
C PHE A 47 -6.38 10.75 5.70
N ALA A 48 -6.53 11.81 6.50
CA ALA A 48 -6.14 13.17 6.12
C ALA A 48 -4.67 13.25 5.65
N TYR A 49 -3.77 12.49 6.29
CA TYR A 49 -2.39 12.37 5.84
C TYR A 49 -2.24 11.69 4.46
N ARG A 50 -3.03 10.64 4.17
CA ARG A 50 -2.98 9.94 2.87
C ARG A 50 -3.68 10.74 1.78
N GLU A 51 -4.77 11.42 2.10
CA GLU A 51 -5.46 12.33 1.19
C GLU A 51 -4.54 13.49 0.78
N LEU A 52 -3.84 14.11 1.74
CA LEU A 52 -2.84 15.15 1.48
C LEU A 52 -1.79 14.68 0.45
N ILE A 53 -1.27 13.46 0.63
CA ILE A 53 -0.31 12.86 -0.29
C ILE A 53 -0.97 12.64 -1.66
N ALA A 54 -2.09 11.92 -1.72
CA ALA A 54 -2.73 11.52 -2.97
C ALA A 54 -3.23 12.69 -3.82
N THR A 55 -3.55 13.83 -3.19
CA THR A 55 -4.03 15.05 -3.85
C THR A 55 -2.91 16.05 -4.15
N THR A 56 -1.65 15.71 -3.87
CA THR A 56 -0.50 16.58 -4.15
C THR A 56 -0.41 16.87 -5.66
N PRO A 57 -0.47 18.15 -6.08
CA PRO A 57 -0.35 18.52 -7.50
C PRO A 57 0.98 18.05 -8.10
N GLY A 58 0.93 17.48 -9.31
CA GLY A 58 2.12 17.00 -10.01
C GLY A 58 2.74 15.72 -9.44
N LEU A 59 2.12 15.07 -8.45
CA LEU A 59 2.67 13.83 -7.87
C LEU A 59 2.95 12.75 -8.94
N SER A 60 2.08 12.64 -9.94
CA SER A 60 2.20 11.66 -11.00
C SER A 60 3.32 11.94 -12.01
N ASP A 61 3.98 13.09 -11.94
CA ASP A 61 5.18 13.37 -12.74
C ASP A 61 6.35 12.49 -12.28
N SER A 62 6.37 12.09 -10.99
CA SER A 62 7.43 11.27 -10.40
C SER A 62 6.94 9.90 -9.91
N ILE A 63 5.64 9.72 -9.68
CA ILE A 63 5.09 8.49 -9.12
C ILE A 63 4.17 7.80 -10.12
N SER A 64 4.47 6.55 -10.45
CA SER A 64 3.67 5.69 -11.33
C SER A 64 2.66 4.86 -10.55
N GLY A 65 2.98 4.50 -9.31
CA GLY A 65 2.14 3.64 -8.48
C GLY A 65 2.27 3.93 -6.99
N ALA A 66 1.17 3.72 -6.25
CA ALA A 66 1.14 3.93 -4.82
C ALA A 66 0.61 2.70 -4.08
N ILE A 67 1.36 2.23 -3.08
CA ILE A 67 1.01 1.06 -2.28
C ILE A 67 0.17 1.53 -1.09
N LEU A 68 -1.03 0.96 -0.95
CA LEU A 68 -2.00 1.28 0.08
C LEU A 68 -2.03 0.22 1.19
N TYR A 69 -2.54 0.62 2.35
CA TYR A 69 -2.98 -0.28 3.40
C TYR A 69 -4.48 -0.59 3.27
N ASP A 70 -4.95 -1.69 3.88
CA ASP A 70 -6.36 -2.12 3.78
C ASP A 70 -7.35 -1.06 4.27
N GLU A 71 -7.00 -0.31 5.32
CA GLU A 71 -7.82 0.83 5.78
C GLU A 71 -7.93 1.89 4.67
N THR A 72 -6.81 2.27 4.06
CA THR A 72 -6.76 3.35 3.07
C THR A 72 -7.51 3.02 1.80
N ILE A 73 -7.38 1.82 1.24
CA ILE A 73 -8.04 1.47 -0.04
C ILE A 73 -9.59 1.54 0.05
N ARG A 74 -10.15 1.48 1.27
CA ARG A 74 -11.58 1.52 1.57
C ARG A 74 -12.09 2.92 1.93
N GLN A 75 -11.19 3.90 2.06
CA GLN A 75 -11.53 5.26 2.47
C GLN A 75 -11.84 6.17 1.27
N SER A 76 -12.63 7.20 1.55
CA SER A 76 -13.09 8.20 0.59
C SER A 76 -12.85 9.60 1.15
N THR A 77 -12.65 10.57 0.25
CA THR A 77 -12.57 12.00 0.58
C THR A 77 -13.86 12.50 1.23
N SER A 78 -13.84 13.72 1.79
CA SER A 78 -15.05 14.37 2.32
C SER A 78 -16.15 14.53 1.27
N ASP A 79 -15.79 14.62 -0.01
CA ASP A 79 -16.71 14.71 -1.14
C ASP A 79 -17.20 13.33 -1.62
N GLY A 80 -16.85 12.26 -0.91
CA GLY A 80 -17.27 10.90 -1.20
C GLY A 80 -16.49 10.22 -2.33
N ILE A 81 -15.36 10.78 -2.76
CA ILE A 81 -14.55 10.21 -3.83
C ILE A 81 -13.64 9.12 -3.23
N PRO A 82 -13.72 7.85 -3.68
CA PRO A 82 -12.79 6.82 -3.23
C PRO A 82 -11.33 7.22 -3.50
N ILE A 83 -10.43 6.98 -2.54
CA ILE A 83 -9.02 7.37 -2.69
C ILE A 83 -8.34 6.72 -3.90
N VAL A 84 -8.80 5.52 -4.28
CA VAL A 84 -8.36 4.81 -5.48
C VAL A 84 -8.66 5.63 -6.73
N ASN A 85 -9.85 6.25 -6.79
CA ASN A 85 -10.24 7.09 -7.92
C ASN A 85 -9.42 8.37 -7.96
N VAL A 86 -9.07 8.95 -6.80
CA VAL A 86 -8.16 10.11 -6.74
C VAL A 86 -6.82 9.78 -7.41
N LEU A 87 -6.20 8.65 -7.03
CA LEU A 87 -4.93 8.21 -7.60
C LEU A 87 -5.04 7.92 -9.11
N GLN A 88 -6.07 7.18 -9.51
CA GLN A 88 -6.28 6.82 -10.92
C GLN A 88 -6.52 8.03 -11.81
N ASN A 89 -7.29 9.01 -11.33
CA ASN A 89 -7.55 10.26 -12.06
C ASN A 89 -6.27 11.10 -12.25
N SER A 90 -5.30 10.97 -11.35
CA SER A 90 -3.97 11.57 -11.49
C SER A 90 -3.00 10.73 -12.32
N GLY A 91 -3.39 9.54 -12.78
CA GLY A 91 -2.52 8.63 -13.55
C GLY A 91 -1.62 7.74 -12.68
N ILE A 92 -1.92 7.60 -11.38
CA ILE A 92 -1.18 6.75 -10.45
C ILE A 92 -1.90 5.42 -10.29
N ILE A 93 -1.17 4.32 -10.48
CA ILE A 93 -1.68 2.96 -10.37
C ILE A 93 -1.81 2.58 -8.88
N PRO A 94 -3.00 2.20 -8.39
CA PRO A 94 -3.17 1.75 -7.00
C PRO A 94 -2.62 0.34 -6.79
N GLY A 95 -1.89 0.14 -5.71
CA GLY A 95 -1.42 -1.16 -5.23
C GLY A 95 -1.80 -1.41 -3.78
N ILE A 96 -1.68 -2.66 -3.33
CA ILE A 96 -2.14 -3.06 -2.00
C ILE A 96 -1.11 -3.92 -1.27
N LYS A 97 -0.84 -3.61 0.00
CA LYS A 97 -0.12 -4.51 0.89
C LYS A 97 -1.01 -5.68 1.29
N VAL A 98 -0.54 -6.90 1.06
CA VAL A 98 -1.32 -8.13 1.31
C VAL A 98 -0.74 -9.06 2.39
N ASP A 99 0.47 -8.77 2.87
CA ASP A 99 1.06 -9.50 4.00
C ASP A 99 0.40 -9.14 5.34
N ALA A 100 0.28 -10.14 6.22
CA ALA A 100 -0.26 -10.02 7.59
C ALA A 100 0.85 -9.78 8.64
N GLY A 101 2.03 -9.33 8.19
CA GLY A 101 3.17 -9.00 9.02
C GLY A 101 4.19 -10.14 9.21
N ALA A 102 5.36 -9.74 9.70
CA ALA A 102 6.49 -10.63 9.98
C ALA A 102 6.43 -11.13 11.43
N LYS A 103 6.37 -12.45 11.62
CA LYS A 103 6.35 -13.17 12.90
C LYS A 103 7.68 -13.84 13.17
N ASP A 104 7.90 -14.26 14.41
CA ASP A 104 9.08 -15.07 14.77
C ASP A 104 9.01 -16.44 14.10
N LEU A 105 10.12 -16.86 13.49
CA LEU A 105 10.22 -18.18 12.88
C LEU A 105 10.52 -19.23 13.96
N ALA A 106 9.64 -20.23 14.09
CA ALA A 106 9.80 -21.31 15.05
C ALA A 106 11.12 -22.08 14.82
N GLY A 107 11.92 -22.24 15.88
CA GLY A 107 13.23 -22.91 15.80
C GLY A 107 14.38 -22.03 15.32
N HIS A 108 14.13 -20.77 14.96
CA HIS A 108 15.13 -19.86 14.39
C HIS A 108 15.12 -18.49 15.11
N PRO A 109 15.77 -18.37 16.28
CA PRO A 109 15.81 -17.13 17.05
C PRO A 109 16.34 -15.95 16.24
N GLY A 110 15.59 -14.84 16.22
CA GLY A 110 15.97 -13.61 15.51
C GLY A 110 15.60 -13.60 14.02
N GLU A 111 15.19 -14.73 13.44
CA GLU A 111 14.65 -14.80 12.09
C GLU A 111 13.13 -14.58 12.06
N LYS A 112 12.63 -14.14 10.91
CA LYS A 112 11.21 -13.83 10.72
C LYS A 112 10.61 -14.63 9.58
N VAL A 113 9.32 -14.94 9.70
CA VAL A 113 8.47 -15.46 8.63
C VAL A 113 7.30 -14.53 8.41
N THR A 114 6.96 -14.24 7.16
CA THR A 114 5.82 -13.39 6.84
C THR A 114 4.57 -14.23 6.63
N GLU A 115 3.48 -13.84 7.28
CA GLU A 115 2.17 -14.51 7.17
C GLU A 115 1.23 -13.77 6.21
N GLY A 116 0.10 -14.40 5.87
CA GLY A 116 -0.97 -13.78 5.09
C GLY A 116 -1.54 -14.65 3.97
N LEU A 117 -1.14 -15.92 3.84
CA LEU A 117 -1.62 -16.80 2.76
C LEU A 117 -3.09 -17.24 2.95
N ASP A 118 -3.53 -17.39 4.20
CA ASP A 118 -4.91 -17.78 4.50
C ASP A 118 -5.88 -16.70 3.99
N GLY A 119 -6.85 -17.11 3.17
CA GLY A 119 -7.82 -16.22 2.54
C GLY A 119 -7.26 -15.26 1.48
N LEU A 120 -5.97 -15.37 1.11
CA LEU A 120 -5.33 -14.42 0.19
C LEU A 120 -6.02 -14.35 -1.18
N ARG A 121 -6.51 -15.47 -1.70
CA ARG A 121 -7.22 -15.53 -2.99
C ARG A 121 -8.42 -14.59 -3.01
N ASP A 122 -9.26 -14.65 -1.98
CA ASP A 122 -10.51 -13.90 -1.93
C ASP A 122 -10.22 -12.41 -1.70
N ARG A 123 -9.24 -12.10 -0.84
CA ARG A 123 -8.77 -10.72 -0.66
C ARG A 123 -8.20 -10.11 -1.95
N LEU A 124 -7.41 -10.87 -2.72
CA LEU A 124 -6.89 -10.38 -4.00
C LEU A 124 -8.01 -10.09 -5.01
N ALA A 125 -9.05 -10.92 -5.06
CA ALA A 125 -10.21 -10.68 -5.91
C ALA A 125 -10.95 -9.41 -5.48
N GLU A 126 -11.16 -9.21 -4.18
CA GLU A 126 -11.76 -8.00 -3.62
C GLU A 126 -10.93 -6.76 -3.92
N TYR A 127 -9.62 -6.77 -3.66
CA TYR A 127 -8.75 -5.62 -3.93
C TYR A 127 -8.71 -5.25 -5.42
N ALA A 128 -8.77 -6.23 -6.32
CA ALA A 128 -8.88 -5.96 -7.74
C ALA A 128 -10.20 -5.24 -8.10
N GLN A 129 -11.31 -5.61 -7.45
CA GLN A 129 -12.61 -4.93 -7.58
C GLN A 129 -12.57 -3.51 -7.00
N LEU A 130 -11.86 -3.30 -5.89
CA LEU A 130 -11.62 -1.97 -5.31
C LEU A 130 -10.67 -1.12 -6.16
N GLY A 131 -10.01 -1.68 -7.17
CA GLY A 131 -9.21 -0.94 -8.15
C GLY A 131 -7.69 -1.12 -8.03
N ALA A 132 -7.20 -1.95 -7.11
CA ALA A 132 -5.79 -2.31 -7.06
C ALA A 132 -5.37 -3.08 -8.33
N ARG A 133 -4.13 -2.85 -8.79
CA ARG A 133 -3.56 -3.53 -9.97
C ARG A 133 -2.26 -4.26 -9.69
N PHE A 134 -1.63 -4.00 -8.55
CA PHE A 134 -0.47 -4.74 -8.07
C PHE A 134 -0.55 -4.93 -6.55
N ALA A 135 0.27 -5.85 -6.04
CA ALA A 135 0.32 -6.18 -4.62
C ALA A 135 1.75 -6.13 -4.09
N LYS A 136 1.88 -5.94 -2.77
CA LYS A 136 3.15 -5.93 -2.05
C LYS A 136 3.13 -6.93 -0.90
N TRP A 137 4.22 -7.67 -0.77
CA TRP A 137 4.47 -8.61 0.32
C TRP A 137 5.88 -8.36 0.89
N ARG A 138 6.00 -8.11 2.18
CA ARG A 138 7.30 -7.80 2.82
C ARG A 138 7.86 -8.97 3.62
N ALA A 139 9.04 -9.46 3.25
CA ALA A 139 9.87 -10.33 4.09
C ALA A 139 10.89 -9.52 4.90
N VAL A 140 11.28 -10.01 6.07
CA VAL A 140 12.33 -9.40 6.91
C VAL A 140 13.45 -10.40 7.07
N ILE A 141 14.64 -10.02 6.62
CA ILE A 141 15.85 -10.81 6.75
C ILE A 141 16.80 -10.07 7.70
N THR A 142 17.18 -10.74 8.78
CA THR A 142 18.12 -10.21 9.76
C THR A 142 19.55 -10.45 9.24
N ILE A 143 20.37 -9.40 9.22
CA ILE A 143 21.81 -9.51 8.98
C ILE A 143 22.51 -9.40 10.34
N GLY A 144 23.21 -10.45 10.72
CA GLY A 144 24.05 -10.53 11.91
C GLY A 144 25.23 -11.47 11.65
N PRO A 145 26.15 -11.68 12.61
CA PRO A 145 27.01 -12.86 12.57
C PRO A 145 26.19 -14.15 12.51
#